data_AF-K4LE38-F1
#
_entry.id   AF-K4LE38-F1
#
_cell.length_a   1.000
_cell.length_b   1.000
_cell.length_c   1.000
_cell.angle_alpha   90.00
_cell.angle_beta   90.00
_cell.angle_gamma   90.00
#
_symmetry.space_group_name_H-M   'P 1'
#
loop_
_entity.id
_entity.type
_entity.pdbx_description
1 polymer ?
#
loop_
_entity_poly.entity_id
_entity_poly.type
_entity_poly.pdbx_seq_one_letter_code
_entity_poly.pdbx_strand_id
1 'polypeptide(L)'
;MSWRESRFMQVVWTVIRVYIGWEWLSAGISKTFGASAAAWVGPNAGAAVTGFLQGALAKTGGQHPDVSWWYASFIQNIALPNAKVFGYVIAWGELLVGLGLILGCFTTIALLAAVFLNMSYLLAGAVSTNPMLLFWEALLLWAGAAAYYWGVDRILIPQWKKRRLKQGIA
;
A
#
# COMPACT_ATOMS: atom_id res chain seq x y z
N MET A 1 6.84 28.92 -7.84
CA MET A 1 7.06 27.49 -7.51
C MET A 1 7.10 27.37 -6.02
N SER A 2 6.29 26.49 -5.43
CA SER A 2 6.36 26.24 -4.00
C SER A 2 7.61 25.41 -3.68
N TRP A 3 8.21 25.55 -2.49
CA TRP A 3 9.49 24.90 -2.14
C TRP A 3 9.49 23.38 -2.35
N ARG A 4 8.34 22.73 -2.15
CA ARG A 4 8.10 21.28 -2.32
C ARG A 4 8.28 20.79 -3.77
N GLU A 5 8.20 21.70 -4.74
CA GLU A 5 8.32 21.41 -6.18
C GLU A 5 9.72 21.73 -6.75
N SER A 6 10.64 22.23 -5.92
CA SER A 6 12.00 22.52 -6.35
C SER A 6 12.71 21.27 -6.89
N ARG A 7 13.69 21.45 -7.78
CA ARG A 7 14.45 20.33 -8.37
C ARG A 7 15.09 19.43 -7.31
N PHE A 8 15.60 20.04 -6.25
CA PHE A 8 16.16 19.31 -5.10
C PHE A 8 15.09 18.45 -4.43
N MET A 9 13.94 19.02 -4.09
CA MET A 9 12.85 18.28 -3.46
C MET A 9 12.30 17.17 -4.34
N GLN A 10 12.22 17.35 -5.67
CA GLN A 10 11.83 16.27 -6.59
C GLN A 10 12.76 15.04 -6.49
N VAL A 11 14.07 15.26 -6.34
CA VAL A 11 15.04 14.17 -6.13
C VAL A 11 14.80 13.51 -4.77
N VAL A 12 14.64 14.30 -3.70
CA VAL A 12 14.35 13.80 -2.35
C VAL A 12 13.09 12.94 -2.34
N TRP A 13 11.98 13.42 -2.93
CA TRP A 13 10.74 12.65 -3.02
C TRP A 13 10.89 11.37 -3.82
N THR A 14 11.70 11.39 -4.88
CA THR A 14 11.97 10.19 -5.68
C THR A 14 12.72 9.14 -4.87
N VAL A 15 13.76 9.54 -4.11
CA VAL A 15 14.51 8.61 -3.25
C VAL A 15 13.59 8.00 -2.20
N ILE A 16 12.77 8.80 -1.51
CA ILE A 16 11.80 8.32 -0.52
C ILE A 16 10.79 7.37 -1.18
N ARG A 17 10.24 7.73 -2.34
CA ARG A 17 9.30 6.91 -3.11
C ARG A 17 9.89 5.55 -3.48
N VAL A 18 11.13 5.52 -3.97
CA VAL A 18 11.81 4.28 -4.35
C VAL A 18 12.11 3.42 -3.12
N TYR A 19 12.53 4.01 -2.00
CA TYR A 19 12.73 3.28 -0.75
C TYR A 19 11.44 2.62 -0.25
N ILE A 20 10.33 3.36 -0.19
CA ILE A 20 9.03 2.81 0.22
C ILE A 20 8.58 1.74 -0.77
N GLY A 21 8.74 2.00 -2.07
CA GLY A 21 8.45 1.02 -3.11
C GLY A 21 9.24 -0.27 -2.95
N TRP A 22 10.51 -0.19 -2.51
CA TRP A 22 11.34 -1.36 -2.22
C TRP A 22 10.80 -2.17 -1.04
N GLU A 23 10.39 -1.53 0.05
CA GLU A 23 9.79 -2.21 1.21
C GLU A 23 8.54 -3.01 0.78
N TRP A 24 7.64 -2.38 0.04
CA TRP A 24 6.44 -3.04 -0.50
C TRP A 24 6.77 -4.15 -1.49
N LEU A 25 7.73 -3.92 -2.39
CA LEU A 25 8.12 -4.92 -3.39
C LEU A 25 8.72 -6.15 -2.72
N SER A 26 9.62 -5.96 -1.76
CA SER A 26 10.25 -7.04 -1.00
C SER A 26 9.23 -7.86 -0.23
N ALA A 27 8.29 -7.20 0.46
CA ALA A 27 7.18 -7.86 1.13
C ALA A 27 6.30 -8.63 0.15
N GLY A 28 5.89 -8.00 -0.96
CA GLY A 28 5.08 -8.63 -2.01
C GLY A 28 5.76 -9.85 -2.63
N ILE A 29 7.05 -9.77 -2.95
CA ILE A 29 7.84 -10.90 -3.48
C ILE A 29 7.85 -12.04 -2.48
N SER A 30 8.11 -11.76 -1.20
CA SER A 30 8.13 -12.81 -0.17
C SER A 30 6.80 -13.58 -0.09
N LYS A 31 5.67 -12.87 -0.26
CA LYS A 31 4.31 -13.40 -0.18
C LYS A 31 3.81 -14.04 -1.48
N THR A 32 4.41 -13.75 -2.62
CA THR A 32 3.96 -14.27 -3.93
C THR A 32 4.87 -15.34 -4.50
N PHE A 33 6.19 -15.17 -4.34
CA PHE A 33 7.20 -16.04 -4.94
C PHE A 33 8.22 -16.59 -3.92
N GLY A 34 8.25 -16.05 -2.70
CA GLY A 34 9.18 -16.46 -1.65
C GLY A 34 8.77 -17.73 -0.91
N ALA A 35 9.57 -18.10 0.10
CA ALA A 35 9.34 -19.29 0.92
C ALA A 35 8.01 -19.25 1.70
N SER A 36 7.48 -18.06 1.99
CA SER A 36 6.19 -17.90 2.68
C SER A 36 5.00 -17.90 1.74
N ALA A 37 5.19 -17.96 0.41
CA ALA A 37 4.14 -17.79 -0.59
C ALA A 37 2.96 -18.75 -0.40
N ALA A 38 3.22 -19.99 0.01
CA ALA A 38 2.16 -21.00 0.23
C ALA A 38 1.10 -20.57 1.26
N ALA A 39 1.45 -19.71 2.22
CA ALA A 39 0.52 -19.22 3.24
C ALA A 39 -0.35 -18.04 2.75
N TRP A 40 0.00 -17.44 1.62
CA TRP A 40 -0.63 -16.25 1.05
C TRP A 40 -1.39 -16.55 -0.24
N VAL A 41 -0.79 -17.35 -1.13
CA VAL A 41 -1.31 -17.72 -2.45
C VAL A 41 -1.25 -19.24 -2.65
N GLY A 42 -2.08 -19.76 -3.55
CA GLY A 42 -2.15 -21.18 -3.89
C GLY A 42 -3.11 -21.99 -3.02
N PRO A 43 -2.88 -23.30 -2.86
CA PRO A 43 -3.81 -24.20 -2.16
C PRO A 43 -4.06 -23.83 -0.70
N ASN A 44 -3.00 -23.39 0.01
CA ASN A 44 -3.05 -23.02 1.44
C ASN A 44 -3.19 -21.50 1.66
N ALA A 45 -3.59 -20.77 0.61
CA ALA A 45 -3.81 -19.33 0.68
C ALA A 45 -4.80 -18.95 1.78
N GLY A 46 -4.45 -17.91 2.54
CA GLY A 46 -5.24 -17.39 3.64
C GLY A 46 -4.74 -17.83 5.01
N ALA A 47 -3.87 -18.85 5.11
CA ALA A 47 -3.31 -19.27 6.40
C ALA A 47 -2.58 -18.13 7.14
N ALA A 48 -1.79 -17.34 6.42
CA ALA A 48 -1.11 -16.18 6.99
C ALA A 48 -2.10 -15.11 7.47
N VAL A 49 -3.13 -14.84 6.66
CA VAL A 49 -4.18 -13.85 6.98
C VAL A 49 -5.00 -14.31 8.17
N THR A 50 -5.42 -15.57 8.22
CA THR A 50 -6.16 -16.15 9.34
C THR A 50 -5.37 -16.03 10.64
N GLY A 51 -4.09 -16.41 10.64
CA GLY A 51 -3.24 -16.29 11.83
C GLY A 51 -3.06 -14.85 12.28
N PHE A 52 -2.81 -13.93 11.33
CA PHE A 52 -2.70 -12.50 11.61
C PHE A 52 -3.99 -11.93 12.23
N LEU A 53 -5.15 -12.24 11.64
CA LEU A 53 -6.45 -11.75 12.07
C LEU A 53 -6.89 -12.35 13.42
N GLN A 54 -6.58 -13.62 13.69
CA GLN A 54 -6.79 -14.21 15.01
C GLN A 54 -5.95 -13.51 16.08
N GLY A 55 -4.70 -13.17 15.76
CA GLY A 55 -3.84 -12.36 16.62
C GLY A 55 -4.41 -10.95 16.86
N ALA A 56 -5.02 -10.33 15.84
CA ALA A 56 -5.70 -9.05 15.99
C ALA A 56 -6.94 -9.15 16.90
N LEU A 57 -7.74 -10.22 16.77
CA LEU A 57 -8.90 -10.43 17.65
C LEU A 57 -8.51 -10.63 19.12
N ALA A 58 -7.35 -11.22 19.39
CA ALA A 58 -6.83 -11.36 20.75
C ALA A 58 -6.51 -10.01 21.41
N LYS A 59 -6.34 -8.93 20.63
CA LYS A 59 -6.05 -7.57 21.10
C LYS A 59 -7.30 -6.69 21.27
N THR A 60 -8.48 -7.30 21.25
CA THR A 60 -9.77 -6.59 21.41
C THR A 60 -10.23 -6.51 22.87
N GLY A 61 -9.55 -7.20 23.79
CA GLY A 61 -9.84 -7.17 25.23
C GLY A 61 -9.01 -6.14 26.01
N GLY A 62 -9.37 -5.93 27.28
CA GLY A 62 -8.69 -5.01 28.20
C GLY A 62 -9.35 -3.64 28.32
N GLN A 63 -8.81 -2.76 29.17
CA GLN A 63 -9.33 -1.40 29.36
C GLN A 63 -8.98 -0.45 28.20
N HIS A 64 -7.88 -0.72 27.49
CA HIS A 64 -7.42 0.02 26.31
C HIS A 64 -7.08 -0.98 25.20
N PRO A 65 -8.08 -1.53 24.50
CA PRO A 65 -7.82 -2.50 23.44
C PRO A 65 -7.10 -1.85 22.26
N ASP A 66 -6.08 -2.53 21.72
CA ASP A 66 -5.35 -2.06 20.54
C ASP A 66 -6.21 -2.12 19.27
N VAL A 67 -7.19 -3.05 19.24
CA VAL A 67 -8.12 -3.23 18.12
C VAL A 67 -9.52 -2.82 18.54
N SER A 68 -10.09 -1.87 17.80
CA SER A 68 -11.43 -1.35 18.07
C SER A 68 -12.52 -2.40 17.81
N TRP A 69 -13.64 -2.28 18.53
CA TRP A 69 -14.77 -3.21 18.41
C TRP A 69 -15.33 -3.31 16.98
N TRP A 70 -15.38 -2.19 16.26
CA TRP A 70 -15.94 -2.16 14.90
C TRP A 70 -15.02 -2.88 13.92
N TYR A 71 -13.70 -2.75 14.10
CA TYR A 71 -12.73 -3.44 13.27
C TYR A 71 -12.71 -4.93 13.60
N ALA A 72 -12.84 -5.30 14.89
CA ALA A 72 -13.03 -6.68 15.30
C ALA A 72 -14.25 -7.33 14.64
N SER A 73 -15.38 -6.61 14.56
CA SER A 73 -16.58 -7.07 13.86
C SER A 73 -16.35 -7.28 12.36
N PHE A 74 -15.65 -6.34 11.70
CA PHE A 74 -15.23 -6.51 10.31
C PHE A 74 -14.35 -7.75 10.14
N ILE A 75 -13.40 -7.97 11.05
CA ILE A 75 -12.51 -9.13 11.02
C ILE A 75 -13.31 -10.43 11.10
N GLN A 76 -14.22 -10.54 12.08
CA GLN A 76 -15.00 -11.77 12.32
C GLN A 76 -15.97 -12.08 11.17
N ASN A 77 -16.67 -11.06 10.67
CA ASN A 77 -17.79 -11.27 9.75
C ASN A 77 -17.39 -11.23 8.27
N ILE A 78 -16.29 -10.55 7.93
CA ILE A 78 -15.88 -10.32 6.53
C ILE A 78 -14.48 -10.86 6.27
N ALA A 79 -13.48 -10.43 7.05
CA ALA A 79 -12.09 -10.71 6.70
C ALA A 79 -11.70 -12.18 6.92
N LEU A 80 -12.08 -12.77 8.06
CA LEU A 80 -11.78 -14.17 8.37
C LEU A 80 -12.49 -15.16 7.43
N PRO A 81 -13.81 -15.06 7.15
CA PRO A 81 -14.48 -15.95 6.21
C PRO A 81 -13.89 -15.87 4.79
N ASN A 82 -13.33 -14.73 4.41
CA ASN A 82 -12.73 -14.49 3.10
C ASN A 82 -11.19 -14.44 3.13
N ALA A 83 -10.55 -15.02 4.16
CA ALA A 83 -9.11 -14.88 4.39
C ALA A 83 -8.25 -15.31 3.18
N LYS A 84 -8.71 -16.30 2.41
CA LYS A 84 -8.08 -16.71 1.16
C LYS A 84 -8.03 -15.58 0.13
N VAL A 85 -9.17 -14.92 -0.11
CA VAL A 85 -9.27 -13.79 -1.06
C VAL A 85 -8.39 -12.64 -0.60
N PHE A 86 -8.46 -12.29 0.70
CA PHE A 86 -7.60 -11.26 1.28
C PHE A 86 -6.11 -11.62 1.14
N GLY A 87 -5.73 -12.89 1.29
CA GLY A 87 -4.35 -13.35 1.08
C GLY A 87 -3.83 -13.02 -0.32
N TYR A 88 -4.61 -13.33 -1.36
CA TYR A 88 -4.28 -12.96 -2.74
C TYR A 88 -4.23 -11.45 -2.94
N VAL A 89 -5.25 -10.73 -2.49
CA VAL A 89 -5.35 -9.27 -2.67
C VAL A 89 -4.19 -8.56 -1.99
N ILE A 90 -3.82 -8.96 -0.78
CA ILE A 90 -2.68 -8.42 -0.06
C ILE A 90 -1.39 -8.76 -0.79
N ALA A 91 -1.10 -10.04 -1.03
CA ALA A 91 0.18 -10.45 -1.62
C ALA A 91 0.47 -9.79 -2.98
N TRP A 92 -0.52 -9.78 -3.88
CA TRP A 92 -0.38 -9.12 -5.18
C TRP A 92 -0.48 -7.60 -5.09
N GLY A 93 -1.31 -7.08 -4.19
CA GLY A 93 -1.43 -5.65 -3.94
C GLY A 93 -0.11 -5.04 -3.52
N GLU A 94 0.59 -5.65 -2.55
CA GLU A 94 1.91 -5.20 -2.10
C GLU A 94 2.95 -5.23 -3.21
N LEU A 95 2.97 -6.31 -4.00
CA LEU A 95 3.88 -6.44 -5.13
C LEU A 95 3.65 -5.33 -6.17
N LEU A 96 2.39 -5.09 -6.54
CA LEU A 96 2.02 -4.09 -7.54
C LEU A 96 2.24 -2.65 -7.03
N VAL A 97 1.97 -2.40 -5.75
CA VAL A 97 2.29 -1.12 -5.10
C VAL A 97 3.78 -0.87 -5.16
N GLY A 98 4.61 -1.85 -4.77
CA GLY A 98 6.06 -1.72 -4.82
C GLY A 98 6.59 -1.41 -6.21
N LEU A 99 6.12 -2.15 -7.23
CA LEU A 99 6.47 -1.88 -8.63
C LEU A 99 6.03 -0.49 -9.10
N GLY A 100 4.79 -0.10 -8.79
CA GLY A 100 4.25 1.20 -9.16
C GLY A 100 5.03 2.36 -8.55
N LEU A 101 5.43 2.25 -7.28
CA LEU A 101 6.23 3.26 -6.59
C LEU A 101 7.67 3.32 -7.10
N ILE A 102 8.34 2.20 -7.32
CA ILE A 102 9.72 2.20 -7.83
C ILE A 102 9.77 2.83 -9.22
N LEU A 103 8.95 2.32 -10.14
CA LEU A 103 8.90 2.81 -11.52
C LEU A 103 8.33 4.24 -11.61
N GLY A 104 7.56 4.66 -10.61
CA GLY A 104 6.77 5.88 -10.65
C GLY A 104 5.69 5.81 -11.74
N CYS A 105 5.01 4.67 -11.82
CA CYS A 105 3.92 4.39 -12.75
C CYS A 105 2.64 4.15 -11.94
N PHE A 106 1.61 4.94 -12.19
CA PHE A 106 0.40 5.02 -11.37
C PHE A 106 0.71 5.33 -9.90
N THR A 107 1.69 6.21 -9.65
CA THR A 107 2.24 6.54 -8.33
C THR A 107 1.16 6.94 -7.34
N THR A 108 0.23 7.81 -7.73
CA THR A 108 -0.87 8.24 -6.83
C THR A 108 -1.76 7.07 -6.43
N ILE A 109 -2.09 6.16 -7.35
CA ILE A 109 -2.92 4.99 -7.05
C ILE A 109 -2.16 4.01 -6.16
N ALA A 110 -0.87 3.77 -6.46
CA ALA A 110 -0.01 2.93 -5.65
C ALA A 110 0.13 3.48 -4.22
N LEU A 111 0.33 4.79 -4.05
CA LEU A 111 0.38 5.44 -2.74
C LEU A 111 -0.96 5.34 -1.99
N LEU A 112 -2.10 5.52 -2.66
CA LEU A 112 -3.41 5.36 -2.01
C LEU A 112 -3.64 3.92 -1.54
N ALA A 113 -3.25 2.93 -2.34
CA ALA A 113 -3.33 1.53 -1.95
C ALA A 113 -2.37 1.20 -0.80
N ALA A 114 -1.15 1.75 -0.81
CA ALA A 114 -0.17 1.61 0.27
C ALA A 114 -0.71 2.16 1.59
N VAL A 115 -1.24 3.39 1.57
CA VAL A 115 -1.87 4.04 2.73
C VAL A 115 -3.03 3.20 3.26
N PHE A 116 -3.87 2.68 2.38
CA PHE A 116 -5.00 1.83 2.77
C PHE A 116 -4.55 0.52 3.45
N LEU A 117 -3.54 -0.15 2.90
CA LEU A 117 -2.98 -1.37 3.49
C LEU A 117 -2.33 -1.09 4.85
N ASN A 118 -1.48 -0.05 4.95
CA ASN A 118 -0.87 0.37 6.21
C ASN A 118 -1.93 0.70 7.28
N MET A 119 -2.97 1.45 6.90
CA MET A 119 -4.08 1.75 7.81
C MET A 119 -4.79 0.48 8.29
N SER A 120 -5.03 -0.47 7.38
CA SER A 120 -5.64 -1.76 7.73
C SER A 120 -4.76 -2.54 8.72
N TYR A 121 -3.45 -2.57 8.53
CA TYR A 121 -2.51 -3.22 9.46
C TYR A 121 -2.47 -2.53 10.82
N LEU A 122 -2.50 -1.20 10.87
CA LEU A 122 -2.55 -0.45 12.12
C LEU A 122 -3.85 -0.69 12.88
N LEU A 123 -4.99 -0.73 12.18
CA LEU A 123 -6.29 -1.06 12.78
C LEU A 123 -6.34 -2.49 13.31
N ALA A 124 -5.56 -3.41 12.74
CA ALA A 124 -5.34 -4.77 13.26
C ALA A 124 -4.31 -4.83 14.42
N GLY A 125 -3.79 -3.69 14.87
CA GLY A 125 -2.84 -3.59 15.98
C GLY A 125 -1.38 -3.91 15.60
N ALA A 126 -1.00 -3.80 14.32
CA ALA A 126 0.38 -4.02 13.86
C ALA A 126 1.16 -2.69 13.78
N VAL A 127 1.77 -2.27 14.89
CA VAL A 127 2.34 -0.92 15.05
C VAL A 127 3.79 -0.78 14.58
N SER A 128 4.51 -1.86 14.23
CA SER A 128 5.97 -1.85 13.97
C SER A 128 6.46 -0.78 12.96
N THR A 129 6.68 -1.12 11.69
CA THR A 129 7.16 -0.15 10.68
C THR A 129 6.00 0.60 9.99
N ASN A 130 4.78 0.11 10.13
CA ASN A 130 3.59 0.60 9.43
C ASN A 130 3.29 2.10 9.67
N PRO A 131 3.39 2.68 10.89
CA PRO A 131 3.13 4.11 11.10
C PRO A 131 4.12 5.00 10.34
N MET A 132 5.38 4.57 10.26
CA MET A 132 6.42 5.32 9.57
C MET A 132 6.19 5.29 8.06
N LEU A 133 5.87 4.12 7.50
CA LEU A 133 5.53 3.99 6.07
C LEU A 133 4.29 4.83 5.73
N LEU A 134 3.22 4.73 6.52
CA LEU A 134 2.00 5.51 6.35
C LEU A 134 2.28 7.03 6.32
N PHE A 135 3.11 7.51 7.24
CA PHE A 135 3.49 8.92 7.31
C PHE A 135 4.18 9.38 6.02
N TRP A 136 5.17 8.62 5.54
CA TRP A 136 5.89 8.98 4.32
C TRP A 136 5.02 8.86 3.07
N GLU A 137 4.14 7.86 2.99
CA GLU A 137 3.19 7.70 1.89
C GLU A 137 2.21 8.87 1.83
N ALA A 138 1.69 9.32 2.98
CA ALA A 138 0.84 10.51 3.07
C ALA A 138 1.59 11.79 2.65
N LEU A 139 2.85 11.94 3.04
CA LEU A 139 3.69 13.05 2.59
C LEU A 139 3.94 13.03 1.08
N LEU A 140 4.16 11.85 0.49
CA LEU A 140 4.31 11.72 -0.96
C LEU A 140 3.01 12.04 -1.70
N LEU A 141 1.84 11.66 -1.17
CA LEU A 141 0.55 12.08 -1.71
C LEU A 141 0.40 13.60 -1.66
N TRP A 142 0.79 14.24 -0.56
CA TRP A 142 0.79 15.69 -0.41
C TRP A 142 1.79 16.41 -1.33
N ALA A 143 2.94 15.78 -1.62
CA ALA A 143 3.92 16.28 -2.58
C ALA A 143 3.41 16.24 -4.04
N GLY A 144 2.40 15.40 -4.33
CA GLY A 144 1.67 15.39 -5.59
C GLY A 144 2.58 15.19 -6.81
N ALA A 145 2.53 16.13 -7.76
CA ALA A 145 3.30 16.05 -9.00
C ALA A 145 4.82 16.01 -8.81
N ALA A 146 5.33 16.53 -7.69
CA ALA A 146 6.76 16.49 -7.38
C ALA A 146 7.24 15.06 -7.04
N ALA A 147 6.36 14.20 -6.50
CA ALA A 147 6.71 12.84 -6.09
C ALA A 147 6.92 11.88 -7.28
N TYR A 148 6.23 12.11 -8.40
CA TYR A 148 6.34 11.28 -9.60
C TYR A 148 7.10 11.95 -10.75
N TYR A 149 7.75 13.09 -10.49
CA TYR A 149 8.47 13.84 -11.53
C TYR A 149 9.57 12.99 -12.19
N TRP A 150 10.33 12.23 -11.41
CA TRP A 150 11.29 11.23 -11.92
C TRP A 150 10.64 9.84 -11.96
N GLY A 151 9.53 9.73 -12.67
CA GLY A 151 8.76 8.50 -12.83
C GLY A 151 8.11 8.43 -14.21
N VAL A 152 7.62 7.25 -14.58
CA VAL A 152 6.92 7.02 -15.85
C VAL A 152 5.67 7.91 -15.98
N ASP A 153 5.02 8.24 -14.87
CA ASP A 153 3.84 9.13 -14.80
C ASP A 153 4.09 10.52 -15.40
N ARG A 154 5.32 11.03 -15.34
CA ARG A 154 5.68 12.31 -15.97
C ARG A 154 5.42 12.29 -17.48
N ILE A 155 5.57 11.15 -18.13
CA ILE A 155 5.36 11.00 -19.58
C ILE A 155 3.90 10.61 -19.86
N LEU A 156 3.35 9.67 -19.08
CA LEU A 156 2.00 9.13 -19.30
C LEU A 156 0.89 10.16 -19.06
N ILE A 157 0.94 10.92 -17.97
CA ILE A 157 -0.15 11.82 -17.58
C ILE A 157 -0.40 12.93 -18.62
N PRO A 158 0.64 13.64 -19.13
CA PRO A 158 0.43 14.64 -20.17
C PRO A 158 -0.09 14.06 -21.48
N GLN A 159 0.38 12.86 -21.87
CA GLN A 159 -0.08 12.19 -23.09
C GLN A 159 -1.55 11.78 -22.98
N TRP A 160 -1.97 11.25 -21.83
CA TRP A 160 -3.35 10.89 -21.57
C TRP A 160 -4.28 12.12 -21.57
N LYS A 161 -3.88 13.22 -20.91
CA LYS A 161 -4.63 14.49 -20.94
C LYS A 161 -4.79 15.03 -22.36
N LYS A 162 -3.71 15.04 -23.16
CA LYS A 162 -3.76 15.45 -24.58
C LYS A 162 -4.71 14.60 -25.41
N ARG A 163 -4.75 13.28 -25.18
CA ARG A 163 -5.67 12.37 -25.88
C ARG A 163 -7.14 12.63 -25.50
N ARG A 164 -7.45 12.84 -24.22
CA ARG A 164 -8.82 13.15 -23.77
C ARG A 164 -9.34 14.47 -24.35
N LEU A 165 -8.51 15.50 -24.39
CA LEU A 165 -8.88 16.80 -25.00
C LEU A 165 -9.17 16.66 -26.50
N LYS A 166 -8.38 15.85 -27.22
CA LYS A 166 -8.63 15.56 -28.65
C LYS A 166 -9.91 14.78 -28.91
N GLN A 167 -10.40 14.03 -27.92
CA GLN A 167 -11.61 13.22 -28.03
C GLN A 167 -12.87 13.95 -27.54
N GLY A 168 -12.76 15.21 -27.10
CA GLY A 168 -13.91 16.00 -26.63
C GLY A 168 -14.54 15.53 -25.32
N ILE A 169 -13.84 14.68 -24.55
CA ILE A 169 -14.35 14.07 -23.30
C ILE A 169 -13.89 14.87 -22.07
N ALA A 170 -13.75 16.20 -22.19
CA ALA A 170 -13.21 17.05 -21.14
C ALA A 170 -14.09 18.28 -20.92
#